data_AF-A0A497GFH5-F1
#
_entry.id   AF-A0A497GFH5-F1
#
_cell.length_a   1.000
_cell.length_b   1.000
_cell.length_c   1.000
_cell.angle_alpha   90.00
_cell.angle_beta   90.00
_cell.angle_gamma   90.00
#
_symmetry.space_group_name_H-M   'P 1'
#
loop_
_entity.id
_entity.type
_entity.pdbx_description
1 polymer ?
#
loop_
_entity_poly.entity_id
_entity_poly.type
_entity_poly.pdbx_seq_one_letter_code
_entity_poly.pdbx_strand_id
1 'polypeptide(L)'
;MKENRSNKEIEEIFYNCKKVLRILKVFFEYGDEPLTMYRIEKYAAVYDSAPVIQRLLKLGIIIKVDENPNQYILNLNNTIVKKLKRFLRDVNYIS
;
A
#
# COMPACT_ATOMS: atom_id res chain seq x y z
N MET A 1 -14.20 -5.50 15.74
CA MET A 1 -15.38 -5.07 14.94
C MET A 1 -15.33 -3.59 14.49
N LYS A 2 -14.66 -2.66 15.19
CA LYS A 2 -14.58 -1.25 14.78
C LYS A 2 -13.71 -0.97 13.53
N GLU A 3 -12.57 -1.65 13.40
CA GLU A 3 -11.63 -1.52 12.26
C GLU A 3 -12.26 -1.78 10.88
N ASN A 4 -13.26 -2.66 10.83
CA ASN A 4 -13.85 -3.08 9.57
C ASN A 4 -14.86 -2.06 9.01
N ARG A 5 -15.29 -1.08 9.82
CA ARG A 5 -16.23 -0.03 9.42
C ARG A 5 -15.51 1.21 8.88
N SER A 6 -14.46 1.69 9.55
CA SER A 6 -13.64 2.83 9.08
C SER A 6 -13.00 2.54 7.72
N ASN A 7 -12.49 1.31 7.53
CA ASN A 7 -11.91 0.90 6.25
C ASN A 7 -12.90 1.02 5.08
N LYS A 8 -14.17 0.65 5.30
CA LYS A 8 -15.20 0.75 4.26
C LYS A 8 -15.52 2.19 3.93
N GLU A 9 -15.60 3.07 4.92
CA GLU A 9 -15.89 4.50 4.72
C GLU A 9 -14.77 5.18 3.91
N ILE A 10 -13.51 4.93 4.26
CA ILE A 10 -12.37 5.46 3.50
C ILE A 10 -12.31 4.86 2.08
N GLU A 11 -12.50 3.55 1.93
CA GLU A 11 -12.55 2.93 0.60
C GLU A 11 -13.69 3.48 -0.27
N GLU A 12 -14.80 3.92 0.32
CA GLU A 12 -15.92 4.55 -0.39
C GLU A 12 -15.59 5.99 -0.83
N ILE A 13 -14.99 6.80 0.05
CA ILE A 13 -14.51 8.15 -0.31
C ILE A 13 -13.54 8.09 -1.51
N PHE A 14 -12.72 7.04 -1.55
CA PHE A 14 -11.73 6.80 -2.59
C PHE A 14 -12.14 5.64 -3.51
N TYR A 15 -13.42 5.52 -3.85
CA TYR A 15 -13.98 4.40 -4.62
C TYR A 15 -13.14 4.04 -5.87
N ASN A 16 -12.78 5.04 -6.68
CA ASN A 16 -11.98 4.86 -7.90
C ASN A 16 -10.49 4.54 -7.64
N CYS A 17 -10.04 4.66 -6.38
CA CYS A 17 -8.66 4.43 -5.94
C CYS A 17 -8.54 3.27 -4.94
N LYS A 18 -9.61 2.50 -4.71
CA LYS A 18 -9.66 1.41 -3.73
C LYS A 18 -8.51 0.41 -3.86
N LYS A 19 -8.17 0.01 -5.09
CA LYS A 19 -7.03 -0.89 -5.36
C LYS A 19 -5.71 -0.29 -4.85
N VAL A 20 -5.49 1.00 -5.08
CA VAL A 20 -4.28 1.71 -4.64
C VAL A 20 -4.23 1.79 -3.12
N LEU A 21 -5.34 2.13 -2.47
CA LEU A 21 -5.42 2.20 -1.01
C LEU A 21 -5.09 0.85 -0.34
N ARG A 22 -5.65 -0.24 -0.85
CA ARG A 22 -5.39 -1.59 -0.32
C ARG A 22 -3.94 -2.00 -0.48
N ILE A 23 -3.34 -1.72 -1.63
CA ILE A 23 -1.91 -1.99 -1.87
C ILE A 23 -1.04 -1.15 -0.91
N LEU A 24 -1.35 0.15 -0.74
CA LEU A 24 -0.63 1.00 0.20
C LEU A 24 -0.78 0.53 1.64
N LYS A 25 -1.98 0.10 2.04
CA LYS A 25 -2.23 -0.49 3.35
C LYS A 25 -1.32 -1.68 3.61
N VAL A 26 -1.19 -2.60 2.66
CA VAL A 26 -0.24 -3.71 2.76
C VAL A 26 1.19 -3.21 2.99
N PHE A 27 1.67 -2.26 2.20
CA PHE A 27 3.03 -1.73 2.42
C PHE A 27 3.20 -1.05 3.78
N PHE A 28 2.18 -0.35 4.30
CA PHE A 28 2.28 0.29 5.61
C PHE A 28 2.21 -0.70 6.78
N GLU A 29 1.45 -1.78 6.66
CA GLU A 29 1.33 -2.83 7.67
C GLU A 29 2.59 -3.71 7.75
N TYR A 30 3.19 -4.01 6.59
CA TYR A 30 4.37 -4.86 6.50
C TYR A 30 5.69 -4.06 6.57
N GLY A 31 5.63 -2.73 6.49
CA GLY A 31 6.75 -1.83 6.77
C GLY A 31 7.96 -2.06 5.84
N ASP A 32 9.07 -2.48 6.45
CA ASP A 32 10.35 -2.72 5.76
C ASP A 32 10.46 -4.15 5.18
N GLU A 33 9.43 -4.98 5.35
CA GLU A 33 9.44 -6.34 4.82
C GLU A 33 9.37 -6.33 3.27
N PRO A 34 10.30 -7.00 2.58
CA PRO A 34 10.24 -7.16 1.13
C PRO A 34 9.03 -8.00 0.69
N LEU A 35 8.21 -7.43 -0.19
CA LEU A 35 7.01 -8.07 -0.72
C LEU A 35 7.12 -8.35 -2.21
N THR A 36 6.82 -9.58 -2.61
CA THR A 36 6.62 -9.94 -4.02
C THR A 36 5.24 -9.49 -4.49
N MET A 37 5.06 -9.37 -5.82
CA MET A 37 3.76 -9.06 -6.42
C MET A 37 2.65 -10.00 -5.91
N TYR A 38 2.95 -11.31 -5.83
CA TYR A 38 2.01 -12.31 -5.33
C TYR A 38 1.56 -12.04 -3.89
N ARG A 39 2.50 -11.68 -3.00
CA ARG A 39 2.16 -11.36 -1.61
C ARG A 39 1.34 -10.09 -1.52
N ILE A 40 1.68 -9.07 -2.30
CA ILE A 40 0.93 -7.81 -2.35
C ILE A 40 -0.52 -8.07 -2.74
N GLU A 41 -0.74 -8.78 -3.86
CA GLU A 41 -2.08 -9.09 -4.37
C GLU A 41 -2.90 -9.93 -3.38
N LYS A 42 -2.27 -10.95 -2.79
CA LYS A 42 -2.89 -11.81 -1.78
C LYS A 42 -3.35 -11.02 -0.56
N TYR A 43 -2.48 -10.18 0.01
CA TYR A 43 -2.80 -9.43 1.23
C TYR A 43 -3.74 -8.25 0.96
N ALA A 44 -3.63 -7.60 -0.19
CA ALA A 44 -4.51 -6.50 -0.56
C ALA A 44 -5.87 -6.98 -1.08
N ALA A 45 -6.06 -8.30 -1.31
CA ALA A 45 -7.25 -8.88 -1.91
C ALA A 45 -7.62 -8.18 -3.24
N VAL A 46 -6.64 -8.09 -4.14
CA VAL A 46 -6.76 -7.48 -5.48
C VAL A 46 -5.98 -8.29 -6.51
N TYR A 47 -6.25 -8.04 -7.79
CA TYR A 47 -5.55 -8.64 -8.95
C TYR A 47 -5.06 -7.55 -9.90
N ASP A 48 -4.20 -7.92 -10.85
CA ASP A 48 -3.64 -7.04 -11.87
C ASP A 48 -3.04 -5.77 -11.27
N SER A 49 -2.17 -5.95 -10.28
CA SER A 49 -1.57 -4.86 -9.52
C SER A 49 -0.35 -4.24 -10.20
N ALA A 50 0.16 -4.86 -11.27
CA ALA A 50 1.35 -4.39 -11.99
C ALA A 50 1.30 -2.90 -12.38
N PRO A 51 0.20 -2.35 -12.95
CA PRO A 51 0.13 -0.92 -13.27
C PRO A 51 0.21 -0.02 -12.03
N VAL A 52 -0.36 -0.46 -10.90
CA VAL A 52 -0.30 0.30 -9.65
C VAL A 52 1.12 0.28 -9.10
N ILE A 53 1.77 -0.88 -9.04
CA ILE A 53 3.14 -1.04 -8.56
C ILE A 53 4.12 -0.22 -9.41
N GLN A 54 4.03 -0.29 -10.73
CA GLN A 54 4.86 0.52 -11.63
C GLN A 54 4.70 2.02 -11.38
N ARG A 55 3.47 2.49 -11.15
CA ARG A 55 3.22 3.89 -10.79
C ARG A 55 3.80 4.26 -9.43
N LEU A 56 3.66 3.40 -8.42
CA LEU A 56 4.24 3.64 -7.09
C LEU A 56 5.77 3.67 -7.11
N LEU A 57 6.40 2.81 -7.93
CA LEU A 57 7.85 2.83 -8.19
C LEU A 57 8.27 4.15 -8.85
N LYS A 58 7.56 4.57 -9.90
CA LYS A 58 7.84 5.83 -10.61
C LYS A 58 7.74 7.06 -9.70
N LEU A 59 6.80 7.03 -8.74
CA LEU A 59 6.63 8.08 -7.74
C LEU A 59 7.61 7.98 -6.56
N GLY A 60 8.46 6.95 -6.52
CA GLY A 60 9.38 6.69 -5.42
C GLY A 60 8.70 6.41 -4.09
N ILE A 61 7.43 5.97 -4.12
CA ILE A 61 6.65 5.58 -2.92
C ILE A 61 7.13 4.22 -2.42
N ILE A 62 7.44 3.32 -3.34
CA ILE A 62 8.09 2.04 -3.07
C ILE A 62 9.39 1.97 -3.85
N ILE A 63 10.30 1.09 -3.43
CA ILE A 63 11.54 0.79 -4.13
C ILE A 63 11.67 -0.71 -4.34
N LYS A 64 12.39 -1.10 -5.40
CA LYS A 64 12.73 -2.49 -5.69
C LYS A 64 14.02 -2.87 -4.97
N VAL A 65 14.02 -4.00 -4.26
CA VAL A 65 15.17 -4.45 -3.44
C VAL A 65 15.77 -5.79 -3.89
N ASP A 66 15.01 -6.58 -4.65
CA ASP A 66 15.47 -7.84 -5.27
C ASP A 66 14.82 -7.95 -6.66
N GLU A 67 15.47 -8.69 -7.56
CA GLU A 67 15.01 -8.96 -8.92
C GLU A 67 14.57 -10.43 -9.13
N ASN A 68 14.94 -11.37 -8.24
CA ASN A 68 14.71 -12.80 -8.42
C ASN A 68 14.10 -13.51 -7.18
N PRO A 69 12.77 -13.43 -6.97
CA PRO A 69 11.78 -12.68 -7.75
C PRO A 69 11.80 -11.18 -7.39
N ASN A 70 11.17 -10.35 -8.23
CA ASN A 70 11.01 -8.93 -7.93
C ASN A 70 10.37 -8.72 -6.54
N GLN A 71 11.07 -7.99 -5.67
CA GLN A 71 10.61 -7.61 -4.33
C GLN A 71 10.59 -6.10 -4.15
N TYR A 72 9.60 -5.62 -3.42
CA TYR A 72 9.35 -4.20 -3.20
C TYR A 72 9.21 -3.90 -1.72
N ILE A 73 9.75 -2.76 -1.29
CA ILE A 73 9.55 -2.21 0.06
C ILE A 73 9.04 -0.77 -0.02
N LEU A 74 8.44 -0.30 1.07
CA LEU A 74 8.02 1.08 1.21
C LEU A 74 9.25 2.01 1.34
N ASN A 75 9.27 3.12 0.62
CA ASN A 75 10.35 4.10 0.73
C ASN A 75 10.09 5.04 1.92
N LEU A 76 10.53 4.64 3.13
CA LEU A 76 10.36 5.45 4.34
C LEU A 76 11.09 6.80 4.31
N ASN A 77 12.06 6.99 3.41
CA ASN A 77 12.73 8.27 3.24
C ASN A 77 11.90 9.29 2.45
N ASN A 78 10.83 8.85 1.78
CA ASN A 78 9.96 9.72 1.00
C ASN A 78 9.00 10.53 1.89
N THR A 79 9.01 11.85 1.76
CA THR A 79 8.15 12.76 2.54
C THR A 79 6.65 12.51 2.31
N ILE A 80 6.25 12.14 1.09
CA ILE A 80 4.85 11.81 0.78
C ILE A 80 4.45 10.54 1.53
N VAL A 81 5.31 9.52 1.56
CA VAL A 81 5.08 8.27 2.31
C VAL A 81 4.86 8.57 3.80
N LYS A 82 5.71 9.41 4.41
CA LYS A 82 5.57 9.80 5.82
C LYS A 82 4.24 10.50 6.10
N LYS A 83 3.85 11.46 5.25
CA LYS A 83 2.58 12.19 5.38
C LYS A 83 1.38 11.27 5.18
N LEU A 84 1.45 10.37 4.20
CA LEU A 84 0.39 9.43 3.90
C LEU A 84 0.20 8.42 5.03
N LYS A 85 1.29 7.89 5.60
CA LYS A 85 1.24 7.02 6.79
C LYS A 85 0.50 7.69 7.94
N ARG A 86 0.85 8.95 8.23
CA ARG A 86 0.21 9.73 9.28
C ARG A 86 -1.28 9.91 9.01
N PHE A 87 -1.64 10.37 7.81
CA PHE A 87 -3.05 10.54 7.42
C PHE A 87 -3.86 9.25 7.57
N LEU A 88 -3.35 8.12 7.04
CA LEU A 88 -4.05 6.83 7.10
C LEU A 88 -4.19 6.29 8.52
N ARG A 89 -3.24 6.59 9.41
CA ARG A 89 -3.35 6.28 10.84
C ARG A 89 -4.37 7.19 11.54
N ASP A 90 -4.35 8.48 11.26
CA ASP A 90 -5.27 9.46 11.86
C ASP A 90 -6.75 9.14 11.54
N VAL A 91 -7.01 8.54 10.37
CA VAL A 91 -8.35 8.08 9.97
C VAL A 91 -8.64 6.61 10.33
N ASN A 92 -7.77 5.94 11.09
CA ASN A 92 -7.88 4.53 11.47
C ASN A 92 -8.05 3.57 10.28
N TYR A 93 -7.37 3.86 9.16
CA TYR A 93 -7.29 2.96 8.00
C TYR A 93 -6.18 1.91 8.15
N ILE A 94 -5.09 2.31 8.81
CA ILE A 94 -3.96 1.47 9.21
C ILE A 94 -3.66 1.69 10.69
N SER A 95 -3.05 0.70 11.34
CA SER A 95 -2.72 0.72 12.77
C SER A 95 -1.45 1.54 13.10
#